data_AF-A0A074KSJ4-F1
#
_entry.id   AF-A0A074KSJ4-F1
#
_cell.length_a   1.000
_cell.length_b   1.000
_cell.length_c   1.000
_cell.angle_alpha   90.00
_cell.angle_beta   90.00
_cell.angle_gamma   90.00
#
_symmetry.space_group_name_H-M   'P 1'
#
loop_
_entity.id
_entity.type
_entity.pdbx_description
1 polymer ?
#
loop_
_entity_poly.entity_id
_entity_poly.type
_entity_poly.pdbx_seq_one_letter_code
_entity_poly.pdbx_strand_id
1 'polypeptide(L)'
;MKNSGQNIRLFTKAFFSIYIFIYVFPFPISYVPYGYLFITRHLDWVKGQLNLLFAKKVFGINDIIFNPMNGSGDTTLDYVALASYSIIALATAVLLVLLVSGKIDKLYSFMLTYARYFVGLTLISYGVVKFLIGQFPGPSYFSLESTFGDFSPMGLAWRFFGYSDLYKGFMGVAEILAGFLLLIRRTKVLGALITISVTVNIFLVNLSFDVPVKLFSGHLLFFSILIVFPYISKLASFFLLHQPAQISDDRYTFDKKWKRLIYISIKVILIVLLPITMVTSHVASQKMRVYLNEWEGIYDVQSTSSLTEHSMDSLLSIQKIIVQGKSIMTVDSHKSKQYYTIDNIWNEGEINFIKDGDQEDPFTLFISEKENLDFLISWKMDGANVEYITKRKLKQDYLLVNRGFHWINEIPFNR
;
A
#
# COMPACT_ATOMS: atom_id res chain seq x y z
N MET A 1 -32.50 -3.35 -37.19
CA MET A 1 -32.07 -3.80 -35.84
C MET A 1 -30.69 -4.49 -35.80
N LYS A 2 -30.24 -5.24 -36.82
CA LYS A 2 -28.90 -5.88 -36.81
C LYS A 2 -27.70 -4.91 -36.74
N ASN A 3 -27.78 -3.75 -37.41
CA ASN A 3 -26.69 -2.76 -37.42
C ASN A 3 -26.52 -1.98 -36.11
N SER A 4 -27.60 -1.73 -35.35
CA SER A 4 -27.49 -0.97 -34.09
C SER A 4 -26.74 -1.75 -33.00
N GLY A 5 -27.01 -3.06 -32.87
CA GLY A 5 -26.32 -3.92 -31.90
C GLY A 5 -24.81 -4.05 -32.18
N GLN A 6 -24.42 -4.09 -33.46
CA GLN A 6 -23.00 -4.14 -33.84
C GLN A 6 -22.28 -2.83 -33.52
N ASN A 7 -22.91 -1.68 -33.79
CA ASN A 7 -22.34 -0.37 -33.48
C ASN A 7 -22.18 -0.16 -31.97
N ILE A 8 -23.15 -0.58 -31.16
CA ILE A 8 -23.04 -0.53 -29.70
C ILE A 8 -21.85 -1.39 -29.21
N ARG A 9 -21.71 -2.61 -29.72
CA ARG A 9 -20.60 -3.50 -29.34
C ARG A 9 -19.23 -2.91 -29.70
N LEU A 10 -19.10 -2.32 -30.89
CA LEU A 10 -17.87 -1.67 -31.33
C LEU A 10 -17.57 -0.44 -30.47
N PHE A 11 -18.58 0.37 -30.17
CA PHE A 11 -18.45 1.53 -29.30
C PHE A 11 -17.99 1.14 -27.89
N THR A 12 -18.63 0.15 -27.25
CA THR A 12 -18.24 -0.33 -25.92
C THR A 12 -16.79 -0.80 -25.89
N LYS A 13 -16.36 -1.55 -26.92
CA LYS A 13 -14.96 -1.99 -27.04
C LYS A 13 -13.99 -0.83 -27.22
N ALA A 14 -14.33 0.16 -28.06
CA ALA A 14 -13.53 1.35 -28.25
C ALA A 14 -13.41 2.16 -26.95
N PHE A 15 -14.54 2.40 -26.26
CA PHE A 15 -14.60 3.10 -24.98
C PHE A 15 -13.67 2.47 -23.94
N PHE A 16 -13.84 1.17 -23.65
CA PHE A 16 -12.98 0.51 -22.66
C PHE A 16 -11.51 0.44 -23.09
N SER A 17 -11.23 0.33 -24.39
CA SER A 17 -9.85 0.35 -24.88
C SER A 17 -9.16 1.68 -24.58
N ILE A 18 -9.83 2.79 -24.85
CA ILE A 18 -9.29 4.12 -24.61
C ILE A 18 -9.25 4.44 -23.12
N TYR A 19 -10.28 4.03 -22.38
CA TYR A 19 -10.32 4.19 -20.93
C TYR A 19 -9.14 3.47 -20.25
N ILE A 20 -8.91 2.20 -20.59
CA ILE A 20 -7.75 1.42 -20.11
C ILE A 20 -6.45 2.16 -20.47
N PHE A 21 -6.32 2.62 -21.71
CA PHE A 21 -5.11 3.31 -22.14
C PHE A 21 -4.85 4.58 -21.32
N ILE A 22 -5.84 5.47 -21.19
CA ILE A 22 -5.69 6.74 -20.46
C ILE A 22 -5.37 6.47 -18.98
N TYR A 23 -6.05 5.52 -18.35
CA TYR A 23 -5.84 5.20 -16.94
C TYR A 23 -4.46 4.57 -16.68
N VAL A 24 -4.09 3.57 -17.48
CA VAL A 24 -2.92 2.71 -17.22
C VAL A 24 -1.61 3.29 -17.78
N PHE A 25 -1.65 4.02 -18.89
CA PHE A 25 -0.46 4.65 -19.45
C PHE A 25 0.11 5.70 -18.47
N PRO A 26 1.42 5.72 -18.16
CA PRO A 26 2.53 5.18 -18.94
C PRO A 26 3.11 3.84 -18.48
N PHE A 27 2.34 2.98 -17.79
CA PHE A 27 2.82 1.63 -17.45
C PHE A 27 3.39 0.89 -18.69
N PRO A 28 4.50 0.14 -18.59
CA PRO A 28 5.30 -0.17 -17.39
C PRO A 28 6.49 0.77 -17.18
N ILE A 29 6.54 1.94 -17.82
CA ILE A 29 7.72 2.83 -17.83
C ILE A 29 8.17 3.20 -16.40
N SER A 30 7.23 3.37 -15.47
CA SER A 30 7.53 3.68 -14.07
C SER A 30 8.34 2.61 -13.34
N TYR A 31 8.31 1.36 -13.81
CA TYR A 31 9.05 0.24 -13.21
C TYR A 31 10.43 0.03 -13.83
N VAL A 32 10.77 0.78 -14.88
CA VAL A 32 12.10 0.76 -15.50
C VAL A 32 13.02 1.73 -14.74
N PRO A 33 14.29 1.38 -14.48
CA PRO A 33 15.24 2.31 -13.85
C PRO A 33 15.23 3.68 -14.51
N TYR A 34 15.10 4.73 -13.70
CA TYR A 34 14.98 6.14 -14.11
C TYR A 34 13.75 6.50 -14.98
N GLY A 35 12.91 5.54 -15.35
CA GLY A 35 11.72 5.79 -16.18
C GLY A 35 10.72 6.74 -15.51
N TYR A 36 10.60 6.66 -14.18
CA TYR A 36 9.80 7.63 -13.43
C TYR A 36 10.35 9.06 -13.55
N LEU A 37 11.66 9.23 -13.32
CA LEU A 37 12.33 10.53 -13.28
C LEU A 37 12.24 11.26 -14.64
N PHE A 38 12.46 10.54 -15.73
CA PHE A 38 12.56 11.12 -17.07
C PHE A 38 11.26 11.17 -17.85
N ILE A 39 10.28 10.29 -17.55
CA ILE A 39 9.06 10.17 -18.35
C ILE A 39 7.80 10.27 -17.48
N THR A 40 7.61 9.33 -16.55
CA THR A 40 6.33 9.21 -15.83
C THR A 40 5.98 10.48 -15.05
N ARG A 41 6.94 11.08 -14.34
CA ARG A 41 6.72 12.31 -13.57
C ARG A 41 6.17 13.45 -14.43
N HIS A 42 6.68 13.60 -15.65
CA HIS A 42 6.22 14.65 -16.57
C HIS A 42 4.81 14.36 -17.09
N LEU A 43 4.51 13.09 -17.40
CA LEU A 43 3.17 12.68 -17.83
C LEU A 43 2.13 12.81 -16.72
N ASP A 44 2.49 12.46 -15.48
CA ASP A 44 1.63 12.62 -14.31
C ASP A 44 1.33 14.09 -14.05
N TRP A 45 2.34 14.97 -14.20
CA TRP A 45 2.12 16.41 -14.12
C TRP A 45 1.16 16.90 -15.20
N VAL A 46 1.34 16.50 -16.47
CA VAL A 46 0.42 16.86 -17.57
C VAL A 46 -1.01 16.38 -17.28
N LYS A 47 -1.17 15.13 -16.83
CA LYS A 47 -2.47 14.59 -16.40
C LYS A 47 -3.07 15.40 -15.26
N GLY A 48 -2.27 15.77 -14.26
CA GLY A 48 -2.67 16.61 -13.14
C GLY A 48 -3.19 17.97 -13.60
N GLN A 49 -2.47 18.65 -14.50
CA GLN A 49 -2.91 19.93 -15.07
C GLN A 49 -4.19 19.80 -15.88
N LEU A 50 -4.33 18.74 -16.68
CA LEU A 50 -5.56 18.46 -17.41
C LEU A 50 -6.74 18.26 -16.45
N ASN A 51 -6.55 17.50 -15.36
CA ASN A 51 -7.57 17.27 -14.35
C ASN A 51 -7.96 18.55 -13.61
N LEU A 52 -7.01 19.42 -13.29
CA LEU A 52 -7.29 20.75 -12.73
C LEU A 52 -8.11 21.62 -13.70
N LEU A 53 -7.81 21.54 -15.00
CA LEU A 53 -8.59 22.21 -16.04
C LEU A 53 -10.04 21.71 -16.07
N PHE A 54 -10.25 20.39 -16.00
CA PHE A 54 -11.58 19.80 -15.89
C PHE A 54 -12.28 20.20 -14.59
N ALA A 55 -11.58 20.18 -13.46
CA ALA A 55 -12.11 20.62 -12.17
C ALA A 55 -12.70 22.03 -12.27
N LYS A 56 -11.92 22.96 -12.84
CA LYS A 56 -12.32 24.36 -12.98
C LYS A 56 -13.39 24.60 -14.04
N LYS A 57 -13.22 24.04 -15.25
CA LYS A 57 -14.04 24.38 -16.43
C LYS A 57 -15.30 23.54 -16.57
N VAL A 58 -15.28 22.29 -16.11
CA VAL A 58 -16.40 21.35 -16.24
C VAL A 58 -17.16 21.23 -14.93
N PHE A 59 -16.46 21.17 -13.80
CA PHE A 59 -17.06 20.92 -12.49
C PHE A 59 -17.18 22.18 -11.60
N GLY A 60 -16.60 23.31 -12.01
CA GLY A 60 -16.67 24.57 -11.25
C GLY A 60 -15.91 24.58 -9.92
N ILE A 61 -14.97 23.65 -9.71
CA ILE A 61 -14.20 23.54 -8.47
C ILE A 61 -12.87 24.30 -8.62
N ASN A 62 -12.71 25.38 -7.86
CA ASN A 62 -11.58 26.30 -8.01
C ASN A 62 -10.45 26.06 -6.99
N ASP A 63 -10.78 25.54 -5.80
CA ASP A 63 -9.84 25.42 -4.67
C ASP A 63 -9.26 24.01 -4.54
N ILE A 64 -8.71 23.47 -5.63
CA ILE A 64 -8.02 22.17 -5.64
C ILE A 64 -6.58 22.35 -6.07
N ILE A 65 -5.66 21.73 -5.34
CA ILE A 65 -4.23 21.71 -5.64
C ILE A 65 -3.85 20.30 -6.06
N PHE A 66 -3.00 20.20 -7.08
CA PHE A 66 -2.35 18.93 -7.42
C PHE A 66 -1.21 18.67 -6.43
N ASN A 67 -1.41 17.74 -5.51
CA ASN A 67 -0.36 17.24 -4.62
C ASN A 67 -0.02 15.78 -4.98
N PRO A 68 1.11 15.52 -5.67
CA PRO A 68 1.47 14.18 -6.11
C PRO A 68 1.90 13.25 -4.96
N MET A 69 2.15 13.76 -3.75
CA MET A 69 2.71 12.99 -2.64
C MET A 69 2.02 13.31 -1.31
N ASN A 70 0.74 12.94 -1.18
CA ASN A 70 -0.03 13.10 0.05
C ASN A 70 -0.43 11.78 0.72
N GLY A 71 -0.06 10.63 0.14
CA GLY A 71 -0.39 9.30 0.67
C GLY A 71 -1.85 8.85 0.47
N SER A 72 -2.68 9.65 -0.21
CA SER A 72 -4.07 9.33 -0.57
C SER A 72 -4.21 9.14 -2.08
N GLY A 73 -4.98 8.13 -2.50
CA GLY A 73 -5.42 7.92 -3.88
C GLY A 73 -6.90 8.22 -4.10
N ASP A 74 -7.57 8.82 -3.12
CA ASP A 74 -9.01 9.11 -3.12
C ASP A 74 -9.29 10.60 -2.85
N THR A 75 -8.46 11.50 -3.42
CA THR A 75 -8.69 12.95 -3.30
C THR A 75 -9.78 13.43 -4.24
N THR A 76 -10.33 14.63 -4.00
CA THR A 76 -11.27 15.27 -4.92
C THR A 76 -10.72 15.33 -6.35
N LEU A 77 -9.41 15.58 -6.50
CA LEU A 77 -8.78 15.61 -7.82
C LEU A 77 -8.73 14.23 -8.49
N ASP A 78 -8.59 13.15 -7.73
CA ASP A 78 -8.63 11.77 -8.25
C ASP A 78 -10.02 11.39 -8.77
N TYR A 79 -11.09 11.85 -8.09
CA TYR A 79 -12.45 11.70 -8.60
C TYR A 79 -12.69 12.53 -9.87
N VAL A 80 -12.16 13.76 -9.93
CA VAL A 80 -12.18 14.56 -11.16
C VAL A 80 -11.40 13.87 -12.28
N ALA A 81 -10.27 13.25 -11.97
CA ALA A 81 -9.47 12.48 -12.92
C ALA A 81 -10.27 11.33 -13.53
N LEU A 82 -11.00 10.58 -12.71
CA LEU A 82 -11.86 9.49 -13.17
C LEU A 82 -12.92 9.99 -14.17
N ALA A 83 -13.55 11.12 -13.85
CA ALA A 83 -14.56 11.72 -14.72
C ALA A 83 -13.94 12.26 -16.02
N SER A 84 -12.80 12.96 -15.94
CA SER A 84 -12.09 13.48 -17.11
C SER A 84 -11.68 12.36 -18.06
N TYR A 85 -11.13 11.25 -17.54
CA TYR A 85 -10.72 10.09 -18.32
C TYR A 85 -11.92 9.43 -19.02
N SER A 86 -13.06 9.34 -18.32
CA SER A 86 -14.30 8.80 -18.88
C SER A 86 -14.84 9.68 -20.01
N ILE A 87 -14.86 11.01 -19.85
CA ILE A 87 -15.31 11.96 -20.88
C ILE A 87 -14.41 11.89 -22.12
N ILE A 88 -13.09 11.89 -21.92
CA ILE A 88 -12.12 11.80 -23.03
C ILE A 88 -12.25 10.46 -23.75
N ALA A 89 -12.41 9.36 -23.00
CA ALA A 89 -12.62 8.04 -23.57
C ALA A 89 -13.92 7.96 -24.38
N LEU A 90 -15.00 8.58 -23.90
CA LEU A 90 -16.28 8.65 -24.61
C LEU A 90 -16.13 9.38 -25.96
N ALA A 91 -15.57 10.59 -25.95
CA ALA A 91 -15.37 11.39 -27.15
C ALA A 91 -14.46 10.67 -28.18
N THR A 92 -13.35 10.11 -27.70
CA THR A 92 -12.39 9.38 -28.55
C THR A 92 -12.99 8.10 -29.12
N ALA A 93 -13.82 7.38 -28.35
CA ALA A 93 -14.49 6.17 -28.81
C ALA A 93 -15.46 6.43 -29.96
N VAL A 94 -16.24 7.52 -29.90
CA VAL A 94 -17.11 7.93 -31.02
C VAL A 94 -16.27 8.13 -32.28
N LEU A 95 -15.19 8.91 -32.19
CA LEU A 95 -14.31 9.19 -33.32
C LEU A 95 -13.67 7.91 -33.88
N LEU A 96 -13.22 6.99 -33.03
CA LEU A 96 -12.62 5.73 -33.47
C LEU A 96 -13.60 4.79 -34.18
N VAL A 97 -14.85 4.74 -33.73
CA VAL A 97 -15.89 3.96 -34.41
C VAL A 97 -16.16 4.51 -35.81
N LEU A 98 -16.15 5.83 -35.97
CA LEU A 98 -16.36 6.48 -37.26
C LEU A 98 -15.17 6.28 -38.22
N LEU A 99 -13.94 6.30 -37.71
CA LEU A 99 -12.73 6.33 -38.53
C LEU A 99 -12.09 4.95 -38.77
N VAL A 100 -12.16 4.02 -37.81
CA VAL A 100 -11.32 2.81 -37.80
C VAL A 100 -12.04 1.58 -37.25
N SER A 101 -13.36 1.46 -37.49
CA SER A 101 -14.21 0.37 -36.97
C SER A 101 -13.64 -1.04 -37.15
N GLY A 102 -12.99 -1.32 -38.28
CA GLY A 102 -12.41 -2.62 -38.60
C GLY A 102 -11.21 -3.05 -37.73
N LYS A 103 -10.61 -2.15 -36.95
CA LYS A 103 -9.46 -2.46 -36.07
C LYS A 103 -9.82 -2.52 -34.58
N ILE A 104 -11.06 -2.20 -34.21
CA ILE A 104 -11.48 -2.07 -32.80
C ILE A 104 -11.35 -3.39 -32.03
N ASP A 105 -11.69 -4.52 -32.63
CA ASP A 105 -11.58 -5.83 -31.98
C ASP A 105 -10.13 -6.19 -31.61
N LYS A 106 -9.20 -5.85 -32.51
CA LYS A 106 -7.76 -6.05 -32.29
C LYS A 106 -7.24 -5.10 -31.22
N LEU A 107 -7.66 -3.83 -31.24
CA LEU A 107 -7.33 -2.84 -30.22
C LEU A 107 -7.82 -3.29 -28.84
N TYR A 108 -9.07 -3.72 -28.73
CA TYR A 108 -9.65 -4.19 -27.47
C TYR A 108 -8.91 -5.42 -26.92
N SER A 109 -8.61 -6.40 -27.78
CA SER A 109 -7.83 -7.58 -27.38
C SER A 109 -6.42 -7.22 -26.90
N PHE A 110 -5.79 -6.23 -27.52
CA PHE A 110 -4.50 -5.69 -27.08
C PHE A 110 -4.61 -4.95 -25.75
N MET A 111 -5.63 -4.11 -25.57
CA MET A 111 -5.84 -3.35 -24.33
C MET A 111 -6.20 -4.24 -23.14
N LEU A 112 -6.95 -5.32 -23.35
CA LEU A 112 -7.14 -6.34 -22.30
C LEU A 112 -5.81 -7.02 -21.93
N THR A 113 -4.93 -7.26 -22.92
CA THR A 113 -3.58 -7.78 -22.64
C THR A 113 -2.76 -6.77 -21.84
N TYR A 114 -2.83 -5.48 -22.19
CA TYR A 114 -2.14 -4.41 -21.49
C TYR A 114 -2.62 -4.26 -20.03
N ALA A 115 -3.93 -4.18 -19.82
CA ALA A 115 -4.55 -4.18 -18.49
C ALA A 115 -4.16 -5.42 -17.67
N ARG A 116 -4.08 -6.60 -18.32
CA ARG A 116 -3.66 -7.84 -17.67
C ARG A 116 -2.23 -7.79 -17.13
N TYR A 117 -1.28 -7.26 -17.91
CA TYR A 117 0.09 -7.09 -17.42
C TYR A 117 0.15 -6.03 -16.31
N PHE A 118 -0.62 -4.95 -16.43
CA PHE A 118 -0.73 -3.92 -15.39
C PHE A 118 -1.24 -4.49 -14.06
N VAL A 119 -2.40 -5.15 -14.06
CA VAL A 119 -2.99 -5.76 -12.87
C VAL A 119 -2.06 -6.82 -12.30
N GLY A 120 -1.52 -7.71 -13.16
CA GLY A 120 -0.67 -8.80 -12.71
C GLY A 120 0.62 -8.32 -12.03
N LEU A 121 1.31 -7.34 -12.62
CA LEU A 121 2.52 -6.78 -12.03
C LEU A 121 2.24 -5.93 -10.80
N THR A 122 1.11 -5.22 -10.77
CA THR A 122 0.68 -4.50 -9.57
C THR A 122 0.45 -5.45 -8.41
N LEU A 123 -0.30 -6.55 -8.61
CA LEU A 123 -0.52 -7.53 -7.55
C LEU A 123 0.77 -8.22 -7.08
N ILE A 124 1.69 -8.53 -7.99
CA ILE A 124 3.00 -9.06 -7.59
C ILE A 124 3.74 -8.03 -6.72
N SER A 125 3.76 -6.76 -7.13
CA SER A 125 4.42 -5.70 -6.35
C SER A 125 3.81 -5.54 -4.95
N TYR A 126 2.48 -5.42 -4.84
CA TYR A 126 1.80 -5.29 -3.55
C TYR A 126 1.95 -6.56 -2.70
N GLY A 127 1.81 -7.73 -3.32
CA GLY A 127 1.95 -9.01 -2.64
C GLY A 127 3.35 -9.23 -2.09
N VAL A 128 4.41 -8.81 -2.80
CA VAL A 128 5.79 -8.82 -2.30
C VAL A 128 5.95 -7.91 -1.09
N VAL A 129 5.39 -6.70 -1.14
CA VAL A 129 5.42 -5.77 0.01
C VAL A 129 4.68 -6.34 1.22
N LYS A 130 3.55 -7.02 1.02
CA LYS A 130 2.82 -7.69 2.11
C LYS A 130 3.56 -8.91 2.67
N PHE A 131 4.11 -9.73 1.79
CA PHE A 131 4.81 -10.96 2.15
C PHE A 131 6.10 -10.68 2.92
N LEU A 132 6.87 -9.66 2.52
CA LEU A 132 8.11 -9.25 3.16
C LEU A 132 7.90 -8.23 4.30
N ILE A 133 6.72 -8.24 4.94
CA ILE A 133 6.39 -7.49 6.17
C ILE A 133 6.51 -5.96 6.00
N GLY A 134 6.30 -5.44 4.79
CA GLY A 134 6.45 -4.02 4.48
C GLY A 134 5.19 -3.17 4.68
N GLN A 135 3.99 -3.72 4.48
CA GLN A 135 2.75 -2.91 4.46
C GLN A 135 2.04 -2.82 5.83
N PHE A 136 2.05 -3.92 6.58
CA PHE A 136 1.35 -4.04 7.87
C PHE A 136 2.36 -4.43 8.97
N PRO A 137 3.05 -3.45 9.58
CA PRO A 137 3.95 -3.72 10.68
C PRO A 137 3.18 -4.32 11.86
N GLY A 138 3.85 -5.14 12.66
CA GLY A 138 3.30 -5.64 13.92
C GLY A 138 2.95 -4.50 14.89
N PRO A 139 2.18 -4.78 15.95
CA PRO A 139 1.81 -3.79 16.95
C PRO A 139 3.05 -3.05 17.50
N SER A 140 3.03 -1.73 17.39
CA SER A 140 3.98 -0.84 18.04
C SER A 140 3.69 -0.78 19.54
N TYR A 141 4.67 -0.38 20.36
CA TYR A 141 4.47 -0.10 21.77
C TYR A 141 3.33 0.90 21.98
N PHE A 142 3.30 1.94 21.14
CA PHE A 142 2.20 2.89 21.13
C PHE A 142 0.83 2.24 20.92
N SER A 143 0.70 1.35 19.93
CA SER A 143 -0.59 0.70 19.66
C SER A 143 -1.00 -0.30 20.73
N LEU A 144 -0.06 -0.85 21.50
CA LEU A 144 -0.36 -1.76 22.59
C LEU A 144 -0.88 -1.04 23.84
N GLU A 145 -0.58 0.25 23.98
CA GLU A 145 -1.08 1.11 25.06
C GLU A 145 -2.32 1.94 24.68
N SER A 146 -2.61 2.08 23.38
CA SER A 146 -3.82 2.75 22.92
C SER A 146 -5.07 1.94 23.24
N THR A 147 -6.15 2.62 23.64
CA THR A 147 -7.43 1.96 23.84
C THR A 147 -8.09 1.66 22.50
N PHE A 148 -9.00 0.67 22.46
CA PHE A 148 -9.68 0.29 21.22
C PHE A 148 -10.43 1.47 20.58
N GLY A 149 -10.99 2.37 21.39
CA GLY A 149 -11.70 3.56 20.94
C GLY A 149 -10.83 4.66 20.35
N ASP A 150 -9.51 4.63 20.56
CA ASP A 150 -8.58 5.65 20.05
C ASP A 150 -8.16 5.39 18.60
N PHE A 151 -8.44 4.20 18.05
CA PHE A 151 -8.06 3.86 16.69
C PHE A 151 -9.02 4.44 15.65
N SER A 152 -8.46 5.07 14.61
CA SER A 152 -9.20 5.30 13.38
C SER A 152 -9.56 3.98 12.69
N PRO A 153 -10.56 3.94 11.79
CA PRO A 153 -10.92 2.72 11.06
C PRO A 153 -9.74 2.08 10.30
N MET A 154 -8.96 2.90 9.58
CA MET A 154 -7.73 2.46 8.91
C MET A 154 -6.70 1.99 9.94
N GLY A 155 -6.59 2.73 11.06
CA GLY A 155 -5.73 2.38 12.17
C GLY A 155 -5.99 0.96 12.66
N LEU A 156 -7.25 0.64 12.95
CA LEU A 156 -7.72 -0.68 13.38
C LEU A 156 -7.38 -1.77 12.37
N ALA A 157 -7.68 -1.57 11.08
CA ALA A 157 -7.35 -2.53 10.02
C ALA A 157 -5.85 -2.85 9.99
N TRP A 158 -5.00 -1.82 10.07
CA TRP A 158 -3.54 -2.00 10.06
C TRP A 158 -3.05 -2.87 11.21
N ARG A 159 -3.68 -2.80 12.40
CA ARG A 159 -3.28 -3.61 13.56
C ARG A 159 -3.85 -5.01 13.47
N PHE A 160 -5.07 -5.16 12.97
CA PHE A 160 -5.68 -6.47 12.71
C PHE A 160 -4.83 -7.29 11.73
N PHE A 161 -4.52 -6.74 10.56
CA PHE A 161 -3.64 -7.39 9.60
C PHE A 161 -2.20 -7.48 10.13
N GLY A 162 -1.71 -6.41 10.77
CA GLY A 162 -0.36 -6.30 11.34
C GLY A 162 -0.02 -7.37 12.37
N TYR A 163 -1.02 -7.81 13.15
CA TYR A 163 -0.83 -8.76 14.24
C TYR A 163 -0.38 -10.15 13.77
N SER A 164 -1.03 -10.73 12.75
CA SER A 164 -0.79 -12.11 12.35
C SER A 164 0.15 -12.22 11.15
N ASP A 165 1.40 -12.64 11.39
CA ASP A 165 2.38 -12.89 10.32
C ASP A 165 1.91 -13.96 9.33
N LEU A 166 1.24 -15.00 9.81
CA LEU A 166 0.65 -16.04 8.96
C LEU A 166 -0.41 -15.45 8.02
N TYR A 167 -1.31 -14.61 8.55
CA TYR A 167 -2.38 -14.02 7.74
C TYR A 167 -1.83 -12.98 6.74
N LYS A 168 -0.84 -12.17 7.14
CA LYS A 168 -0.11 -11.28 6.23
C LYS A 168 0.57 -12.06 5.11
N GLY A 169 1.29 -13.14 5.45
CA GLY A 169 1.95 -14.01 4.49
C GLY A 169 0.96 -14.63 3.51
N PHE A 170 -0.19 -15.12 4.00
CA PHE A 170 -1.26 -15.66 3.17
C PHE A 170 -1.78 -14.63 2.15
N MET A 171 -2.08 -13.41 2.60
CA MET A 171 -2.52 -12.34 1.69
C MET A 171 -1.46 -12.01 0.62
N GLY A 172 -0.19 -11.89 1.04
CA GLY A 172 0.91 -11.63 0.12
C GLY A 172 1.10 -12.72 -0.93
N VAL A 173 1.08 -13.99 -0.52
CA VAL A 173 1.17 -15.15 -1.43
C VAL A 173 -0.02 -15.19 -2.37
N ALA A 174 -1.23 -14.95 -1.88
CA ALA A 174 -2.44 -14.94 -2.71
C ALA A 174 -2.35 -13.88 -3.83
N GLU A 175 -1.87 -12.68 -3.52
CA GLU A 175 -1.65 -11.61 -4.51
C GLU A 175 -0.55 -11.95 -5.51
N ILE A 176 0.60 -12.46 -5.06
CA ILE A 176 1.70 -12.86 -5.93
C ILE A 176 1.24 -13.98 -6.88
N LEU A 177 0.56 -15.00 -6.35
CA LEU A 177 0.06 -16.13 -7.13
C LEU A 177 -0.97 -15.67 -8.17
N ALA A 178 -1.94 -14.84 -7.76
CA ALA A 178 -2.94 -14.28 -8.65
C ALA A 178 -2.29 -13.50 -9.80
N GLY A 179 -1.36 -12.60 -9.46
CA GLY A 179 -0.62 -11.81 -10.44
C GLY A 179 0.21 -12.67 -11.39
N PHE A 180 0.97 -13.63 -10.88
CA PHE A 180 1.82 -14.51 -11.69
C PHE A 180 1.01 -15.38 -12.66
N LEU A 181 -0.09 -15.99 -12.19
CA LEU A 181 -0.99 -16.77 -13.04
C LEU A 181 -1.65 -15.89 -14.13
N LEU A 182 -1.90 -14.62 -13.84
CA LEU A 182 -2.46 -13.66 -14.78
C LEU A 182 -1.47 -13.30 -15.91
N LEU A 183 -0.16 -13.25 -15.62
CA LEU A 183 0.88 -12.99 -16.62
C LEU A 183 1.08 -14.17 -17.59
N ILE A 184 0.84 -15.41 -17.12
CA ILE A 184 1.00 -16.60 -17.92
C ILE A 184 -0.26 -16.84 -18.76
N ARG A 185 -0.07 -16.81 -20.09
CA ARG A 185 -1.16 -16.96 -21.08
C ARG A 185 -2.04 -18.20 -20.88
N ARG A 186 -1.46 -19.34 -20.46
CA ARG A 186 -2.19 -20.60 -20.27
C ARG A 186 -3.08 -20.58 -19.02
N THR A 187 -2.69 -19.83 -18.00
CA THR A 187 -3.41 -19.75 -16.71
C THR A 187 -4.19 -18.46 -16.56
N LYS A 188 -4.19 -17.57 -17.56
CA LYS A 188 -4.79 -16.22 -17.47
C LYS A 188 -6.24 -16.19 -16.97
N VAL A 189 -7.06 -17.19 -17.31
CA VAL A 189 -8.47 -17.23 -16.87
C VAL A 189 -8.56 -17.59 -15.39
N LEU A 190 -7.83 -18.61 -14.95
CA LEU A 190 -7.70 -18.96 -13.54
C LEU A 190 -7.11 -17.79 -12.74
N GLY A 191 -6.01 -17.20 -13.22
CA GLY A 191 -5.37 -16.05 -12.61
C GLY A 191 -6.31 -14.86 -12.50
N ALA A 192 -7.17 -14.62 -13.51
CA ALA A 192 -8.15 -13.53 -13.46
C ALA A 192 -9.28 -13.80 -12.46
N LEU A 193 -9.75 -15.05 -12.31
CA LEU A 193 -10.73 -15.41 -11.28
C LEU A 193 -10.17 -15.22 -9.87
N ILE A 194 -8.95 -15.70 -9.61
CA ILE A 194 -8.28 -15.50 -8.31
C ILE A 194 -8.03 -14.02 -8.05
N THR A 195 -7.57 -13.28 -9.06
CA THR A 195 -7.39 -11.82 -9.00
C THR A 195 -8.70 -11.12 -8.63
N ILE A 196 -9.85 -11.51 -9.18
CA ILE A 196 -11.17 -10.96 -8.79
C ILE A 196 -11.42 -11.23 -7.30
N SER A 197 -11.27 -12.47 -6.82
CA SER A 197 -11.48 -12.80 -5.41
C SER A 197 -10.60 -11.97 -4.47
N VAL A 198 -9.31 -11.85 -4.80
CA VAL A 198 -8.34 -11.07 -4.03
C VAL A 198 -8.66 -9.58 -4.05
N THR A 199 -8.92 -9.00 -5.23
CA THR A 199 -9.20 -7.57 -5.37
C THR A 199 -10.57 -7.16 -4.82
N VAL A 200 -11.56 -8.05 -4.82
CA VAL A 200 -12.82 -7.84 -4.09
C VAL A 200 -12.55 -7.69 -2.61
N ASN A 201 -11.77 -8.58 -2.01
CA ASN A 201 -11.45 -8.48 -0.59
C ASN A 201 -10.70 -7.18 -0.27
N ILE A 202 -9.68 -6.83 -1.06
CA ILE A 202 -8.93 -5.57 -0.90
C ILE A 202 -9.86 -4.36 -1.00
N PHE A 203 -10.72 -4.32 -2.02
CA PHE A 203 -11.64 -3.21 -2.23
C PHE A 203 -12.65 -3.07 -1.09
N LEU A 204 -13.21 -4.19 -0.60
CA LEU A 204 -14.12 -4.18 0.53
C LEU A 204 -13.44 -3.69 1.81
N VAL A 205 -12.21 -4.14 2.10
CA VAL A 205 -11.43 -3.62 3.23
C VAL A 205 -11.24 -2.10 3.12
N ASN A 206 -10.92 -1.60 1.93
CA ASN A 206 -10.71 -0.16 1.73
C ASN A 206 -11.99 0.67 1.91
N LEU A 207 -13.14 0.12 1.50
CA LEU A 207 -14.45 0.74 1.73
C LEU A 207 -14.84 0.70 3.22
N SER A 208 -14.68 -0.46 3.86
CA SER A 208 -15.16 -0.69 5.24
C SER A 208 -14.29 -0.04 6.31
N PHE A 209 -12.99 0.10 6.07
CA PHE A 209 -12.03 0.66 7.04
C PHE A 209 -11.51 2.04 6.64
N ASP A 210 -12.21 2.72 5.73
CA ASP A 210 -11.88 4.05 5.22
C ASP A 210 -10.39 4.21 4.82
N VAL A 211 -9.88 3.23 4.09
CA VAL A 211 -8.51 3.29 3.57
C VAL A 211 -8.52 4.13 2.30
N PRO A 212 -7.70 5.19 2.16
CA PRO A 212 -7.80 6.15 1.06
C PRO A 212 -7.12 5.65 -0.23
N VAL A 213 -7.47 4.45 -0.69
CA VAL A 213 -7.04 3.83 -1.97
C VAL A 213 -8.17 3.04 -2.65
N LYS A 214 -9.43 3.45 -2.41
CA LYS A 214 -10.67 2.83 -2.92
C LYS A 214 -10.74 2.92 -4.45
N LEU A 215 -10.39 4.07 -5.03
CA LEU A 215 -10.38 4.25 -6.49
C LEU A 215 -9.40 3.27 -7.14
N PHE A 216 -8.16 3.21 -6.66
CA PHE A 216 -7.14 2.33 -7.24
C PHE A 216 -7.51 0.85 -7.13
N SER A 217 -7.89 0.39 -5.94
CA SER A 217 -8.32 -1.01 -5.72
C SER A 217 -9.58 -1.37 -6.51
N GLY A 218 -10.55 -0.45 -6.62
CA GLY A 218 -11.73 -0.61 -7.45
C GLY A 218 -11.39 -0.75 -8.94
N HIS A 219 -10.37 -0.04 -9.45
CA HIS A 219 -9.90 -0.18 -10.82
C HIS A 219 -9.19 -1.50 -11.09
N LEU A 220 -8.43 -2.01 -10.12
CA LEU A 220 -7.86 -3.36 -10.22
C LEU A 220 -8.97 -4.41 -10.33
N LEU A 221 -10.02 -4.31 -9.50
CA LEU A 221 -11.18 -5.18 -9.59
C LEU A 221 -11.89 -5.04 -10.95
N PHE A 222 -12.17 -3.81 -11.38
CA PHE A 222 -12.84 -3.52 -12.64
C PHE A 222 -12.07 -4.09 -13.85
N PHE A 223 -10.76 -3.86 -13.93
CA PHE A 223 -9.94 -4.43 -15.00
C PHE A 223 -9.87 -5.95 -14.95
N SER A 224 -9.86 -6.54 -13.75
CA SER A 224 -9.92 -8.00 -13.58
C SER A 224 -11.20 -8.59 -14.14
N ILE A 225 -12.34 -7.94 -13.88
CA ILE A 225 -13.64 -8.30 -14.47
C ILE A 225 -13.59 -8.16 -16.00
N LEU A 226 -13.06 -7.05 -16.53
CA LEU A 226 -12.90 -6.85 -17.98
C LEU A 226 -12.03 -7.92 -18.65
N ILE A 227 -10.98 -8.41 -17.96
CA ILE A 227 -10.11 -9.47 -18.47
C ILE A 227 -10.85 -10.82 -18.54
N VAL A 228 -11.71 -11.13 -17.56
CA VAL A 228 -12.55 -12.35 -17.57
C VAL A 228 -13.70 -12.25 -18.55
N PHE A 229 -14.23 -11.05 -18.79
CA PHE A 229 -15.47 -10.82 -19.53
C PHE A 229 -15.59 -11.59 -20.87
N PRO A 230 -14.57 -11.67 -21.74
CA PRO A 230 -14.65 -12.45 -22.98
C PRO A 230 -14.87 -13.96 -22.79
N TYR A 231 -14.63 -14.48 -21.59
CA TYR A 231 -14.75 -15.90 -21.22
C TYR A 231 -16.01 -16.21 -20.43
N ILE A 232 -16.84 -15.21 -20.08
CA ILE A 232 -17.96 -15.38 -19.14
C ILE A 232 -18.99 -16.41 -19.62
N SER A 233 -19.28 -16.45 -20.92
CA SER A 233 -20.23 -17.43 -21.49
C SER A 233 -19.71 -18.86 -21.36
N LYS A 234 -18.41 -19.07 -21.61
CA LYS A 234 -17.75 -20.37 -21.46
C LYS A 234 -17.68 -20.81 -20.00
N LEU A 235 -17.42 -19.87 -19.09
CA LEU A 235 -17.41 -20.13 -17.65
C LEU A 235 -18.81 -20.49 -17.15
N ALA A 236 -19.85 -19.78 -17.60
CA ALA A 236 -21.24 -20.13 -17.28
C ALA A 236 -21.65 -21.49 -17.86
N SER A 237 -21.30 -21.79 -19.11
CA SER A 237 -21.53 -23.11 -19.71
C SER A 237 -20.91 -24.22 -18.88
N PHE A 238 -19.67 -24.04 -18.40
CA PHE A 238 -18.98 -25.03 -17.59
C PHE A 238 -19.54 -25.16 -16.17
N PHE A 239 -19.61 -24.06 -15.41
CA PHE A 239 -19.94 -24.09 -13.98
C PHE A 239 -21.44 -24.15 -13.68
N LEU A 240 -22.28 -23.54 -14.52
CA LEU A 240 -23.72 -23.44 -14.26
C LEU A 240 -24.51 -24.43 -15.11
N LEU A 241 -24.18 -24.53 -16.40
CA LEU A 241 -24.90 -25.39 -17.34
C LEU A 241 -24.32 -26.81 -17.43
N HIS A 242 -23.17 -27.07 -16.77
CA HIS A 242 -22.48 -28.37 -16.80
C HIS A 242 -22.18 -28.89 -18.22
N GLN A 243 -21.94 -27.98 -19.16
CA GLN A 243 -21.62 -28.28 -20.56
C GLN A 243 -20.11 -28.21 -20.80
N PRO A 244 -19.58 -29.04 -21.73
CA PRO A 244 -18.18 -28.95 -22.11
C PRO A 244 -17.87 -27.58 -22.71
N ALA A 245 -16.87 -26.89 -22.15
CA ALA A 245 -16.43 -25.59 -22.63
C ALA A 245 -14.92 -25.59 -22.91
N GLN A 246 -14.53 -25.11 -24.09
CA GLN A 246 -13.12 -25.00 -24.48
C GLN A 246 -12.70 -23.54 -24.58
N ILE A 247 -11.69 -23.15 -23.81
CA ILE A 247 -11.07 -21.83 -23.88
C ILE A 247 -10.10 -21.83 -25.07
N SER A 248 -10.23 -20.85 -25.97
CA SER A 248 -9.38 -20.75 -27.15
C SER A 248 -7.98 -20.23 -26.78
N ASP A 249 -6.96 -20.86 -27.37
CA ASP A 249 -5.57 -20.40 -27.30
C ASP A 249 -5.14 -19.77 -28.64
N ASP A 250 -5.33 -18.46 -28.77
CA ASP A 250 -4.87 -17.67 -29.93
C ASP A 250 -3.33 -17.54 -29.99
N ARG A 251 -2.61 -18.63 -30.28
CA ARG A 251 -1.14 -18.59 -30.37
C ARG A 251 -0.71 -17.56 -31.43
N TYR A 252 0.19 -16.66 -31.04
CA TYR A 252 0.82 -15.79 -32.01
C TYR A 252 1.85 -16.58 -32.81
N THR A 253 1.65 -16.66 -34.11
CA THR A 253 2.67 -17.09 -35.06
C THR A 253 3.55 -15.89 -35.41
N PHE A 254 4.85 -16.12 -35.54
CA PHE A 254 5.81 -15.08 -35.90
C PHE A 254 6.42 -15.42 -37.25
N ASP A 255 6.21 -14.55 -38.25
CA ASP A 255 6.75 -14.76 -39.60
C ASP A 255 8.28 -14.60 -39.64
N LYS A 256 8.84 -13.78 -38.72
CA LYS A 256 10.27 -13.44 -38.69
C LYS A 256 10.90 -13.72 -37.33
N LYS A 257 12.13 -14.26 -37.32
CA LYS A 257 12.88 -14.60 -36.10
C LYS A 257 13.07 -13.40 -35.15
N TRP A 258 13.35 -12.20 -35.67
CA TRP A 258 13.55 -11.00 -34.83
C TRP A 258 12.26 -10.58 -34.09
N LYS A 259 11.07 -10.73 -34.71
CA LYS A 259 9.78 -10.47 -34.04
C LYS A 259 9.58 -11.44 -32.86
N ARG A 260 9.93 -12.71 -33.05
CA ARG A 260 9.91 -13.73 -31.99
C ARG A 260 10.89 -13.38 -30.87
N LEU A 261 12.10 -12.95 -31.22
CA LEU A 261 13.11 -12.54 -30.24
C LEU A 261 12.60 -11.37 -29.40
N ILE A 262 12.11 -10.30 -30.02
CA ILE A 262 11.53 -9.14 -29.31
C ILE A 262 10.40 -9.57 -28.39
N TYR A 263 9.48 -10.40 -28.88
CA TYR A 263 8.37 -10.91 -28.06
C TYR A 263 8.87 -11.67 -26.82
N ILE A 264 9.86 -12.55 -26.99
CA ILE A 264 10.46 -13.30 -25.87
C ILE A 264 11.17 -12.34 -24.92
N SER A 265 11.97 -11.40 -25.42
CA SER A 265 12.69 -10.42 -24.61
C SER A 265 11.73 -9.57 -23.77
N ILE A 266 10.67 -9.02 -24.37
CA ILE A 266 9.64 -8.26 -23.65
C ILE A 266 9.00 -9.13 -22.57
N LYS A 267 8.69 -10.39 -22.89
CA LYS A 267 8.08 -11.32 -21.94
C LYS A 267 9.02 -11.64 -20.77
N VAL A 268 10.31 -11.86 -21.02
CA VAL A 268 11.32 -12.08 -19.98
C VAL A 268 11.45 -10.84 -19.10
N ILE A 269 11.49 -9.65 -19.69
CA ILE A 269 11.53 -8.39 -18.93
C ILE A 269 10.30 -8.27 -18.02
N LEU A 270 9.09 -8.42 -18.57
CA LEU A 270 7.86 -8.22 -17.81
C LEU A 270 7.58 -9.32 -16.78
N ILE A 271 7.89 -10.59 -17.06
CA ILE A 271 7.50 -11.72 -16.20
C ILE A 271 8.61 -12.12 -15.23
N VAL A 272 9.88 -11.84 -15.56
CA VAL A 272 11.03 -12.27 -14.75
C VAL A 272 11.78 -11.07 -14.20
N LEU A 273 12.33 -10.21 -15.06
CA LEU A 273 13.23 -9.14 -14.63
C LEU A 273 12.51 -8.12 -13.73
N LEU A 274 11.35 -7.62 -14.14
CA LEU A 274 10.60 -6.62 -13.38
C LEU A 274 10.20 -7.12 -11.98
N PRO A 275 9.55 -8.30 -11.82
CA PRO A 275 9.31 -8.86 -10.50
C PRO A 275 10.56 -9.01 -9.64
N ILE A 276 11.68 -9.48 -10.22
CA ILE A 276 12.95 -9.58 -9.47
C ILE A 276 13.39 -8.19 -8.99
N THR A 277 13.36 -7.18 -9.86
CA THR A 277 13.76 -5.81 -9.46
C THR A 277 12.87 -5.25 -8.35
N MET A 278 11.57 -5.54 -8.36
CA MET A 278 10.62 -5.15 -7.30
C MET A 278 10.95 -5.82 -5.96
N VAL A 279 11.27 -7.12 -5.99
CA VAL A 279 11.68 -7.86 -4.78
C VAL A 279 13.01 -7.32 -4.24
N THR A 280 14.02 -7.16 -5.10
CA THR A 280 15.34 -6.69 -4.67
C THR A 280 15.30 -5.26 -4.16
N SER A 281 14.53 -4.37 -4.79
CA SER A 281 14.39 -2.98 -4.34
C SER A 281 13.67 -2.92 -3.00
N HIS A 282 12.64 -3.75 -2.80
CA HIS A 282 11.95 -3.86 -1.52
C HIS A 282 12.88 -4.35 -0.41
N VAL A 283 13.60 -5.46 -0.63
CA VAL A 283 14.56 -6.00 0.36
C VAL A 283 15.65 -4.97 0.69
N ALA A 284 16.19 -4.28 -0.31
CA ALA A 284 17.16 -3.21 -0.10
C ALA A 284 16.58 -2.06 0.75
N SER A 285 15.31 -1.70 0.53
CA SER A 285 14.63 -0.65 1.30
C SER A 285 14.39 -1.03 2.76
N GLN A 286 14.20 -2.32 3.08
CA GLN A 286 14.01 -2.79 4.45
C GLN A 286 15.27 -2.65 5.30
N LYS A 287 16.45 -2.89 4.72
CA LYS A 287 17.74 -2.70 5.42
C LYS A 287 17.95 -1.26 5.90
N MET A 288 17.35 -0.27 5.22
CA MET A 288 17.40 1.13 5.62
C MET A 288 16.36 1.51 6.69
N ARG A 289 15.40 0.63 7.00
CA ARG A 289 14.28 0.91 7.92
C ARG A 289 14.44 0.25 9.28
N VAL A 290 15.27 -0.80 9.38
CA VAL A 290 15.53 -1.46 10.66
C VAL A 290 16.54 -0.63 11.43
N TYR A 291 16.09 -0.07 12.55
CA TYR A 291 16.94 0.60 13.51
C TYR A 291 16.94 -0.22 14.80
N LEU A 292 18.03 -0.94 15.03
CA LEU A 292 18.20 -1.72 16.26
C LEU A 292 18.40 -0.74 17.41
N ASN A 293 17.52 -0.83 18.40
CA ASN A 293 17.57 -0.01 19.59
C ASN A 293 17.37 -0.93 20.80
N GLU A 294 18.44 -1.18 21.54
CA GLU A 294 18.43 -2.09 22.69
C GLU A 294 17.61 -1.55 23.87
N TRP A 295 17.32 -0.25 23.86
CA TRP A 295 16.54 0.45 24.87
C TRP A 295 15.05 0.53 24.53
N GLU A 296 14.58 -0.18 23.49
CA GLU A 296 13.16 -0.22 23.12
C GLU A 296 12.25 -0.74 24.23
N GLY A 297 11.25 0.03 24.64
CA GLY A 297 10.33 -0.38 25.68
C GLY A 297 9.40 0.73 26.11
N ILE A 298 8.46 0.35 26.97
CA ILE A 298 7.62 1.30 27.69
C ILE A 298 8.17 1.38 29.11
N TYR A 299 8.56 2.56 29.52
CA TYR A 299 9.07 2.86 30.84
C TYR A 299 7.96 3.56 31.63
N ASP A 300 7.28 2.79 32.49
CA ASP A 300 6.24 3.30 33.38
C ASP A 300 6.90 3.96 34.59
N VAL A 301 6.71 5.28 34.74
CA VAL A 301 7.33 6.10 35.79
C VAL A 301 6.74 5.75 37.15
N GLN A 302 7.61 5.36 38.09
CA GLN A 302 7.25 5.03 39.47
C GLN A 302 7.51 6.22 40.41
N SER A 303 8.62 6.92 40.19
CA SER A 303 8.96 8.13 40.94
C SER A 303 9.80 9.07 40.08
N THR A 304 9.72 10.36 40.38
CA THR A 304 10.38 11.44 39.66
C THR A 304 11.12 12.32 40.65
N SER A 305 12.36 12.70 40.32
CA SER A 305 13.17 13.65 41.10
C SER A 305 13.79 14.70 40.18
N SER A 306 13.64 15.97 40.52
CA SER A 306 14.37 17.04 39.82
C SER A 306 15.77 17.21 40.39
N LEU A 307 16.77 17.33 39.52
CA LEU A 307 18.15 17.65 39.88
C LEU A 307 18.48 19.14 39.72
N THR A 308 17.51 19.95 39.25
CA THR A 308 17.65 21.39 39.01
C THR A 308 16.53 22.17 39.72
N GLU A 309 16.83 23.36 40.26
CA GLU A 309 15.80 24.23 40.88
C GLU A 309 14.74 24.71 39.88
N HIS A 310 15.10 24.83 38.60
CA HIS A 310 14.17 25.15 37.51
C HIS A 310 13.75 23.90 36.75
N SER A 311 12.91 23.06 37.38
CA SER A 311 12.22 21.98 36.67
C SER A 311 11.01 22.51 35.91
N MET A 312 10.84 22.07 34.67
CA MET A 312 9.60 22.27 33.93
C MET A 312 8.49 21.37 34.50
N ASP A 313 7.37 21.97 34.92
CA ASP A 313 6.19 21.23 35.42
C ASP A 313 5.72 20.14 34.43
N SER A 314 5.88 20.39 33.13
CA SER A 314 5.55 19.45 32.06
C SER A 314 6.45 18.21 32.04
N LEU A 315 7.70 18.29 32.50
CA LEU A 315 8.57 17.12 32.63
C LEU A 315 8.24 16.33 33.90
N LEU A 316 7.87 17.02 34.98
CA LEU A 316 7.50 16.37 36.23
C LEU A 316 6.17 15.60 36.13
N SER A 317 5.28 16.00 35.21
CA SER A 317 3.99 15.33 34.98
C SER A 317 4.06 14.07 34.12
N ILE A 318 5.23 13.73 33.57
CA ILE A 318 5.41 12.54 32.72
C ILE A 318 5.17 11.26 33.52
N GLN A 319 4.29 10.40 33.00
CA GLN A 319 3.96 9.11 33.59
C GLN A 319 4.50 7.93 32.79
N LYS A 320 4.72 8.11 31.49
CA LYS A 320 5.29 7.06 30.62
C LYS A 320 6.27 7.64 29.62
N ILE A 321 7.35 6.91 29.39
CA ILE A 321 8.32 7.17 28.34
C ILE A 321 8.37 5.93 27.45
N ILE A 322 8.11 6.08 26.15
CA ILE A 322 8.07 5.00 25.18
C ILE A 322 9.20 5.21 24.19
N VAL A 323 10.14 4.27 24.13
CA VAL A 323 11.26 4.29 23.19
C VAL A 323 11.00 3.22 22.13
N GLN A 324 10.93 3.61 20.86
CA GLN A 324 10.73 2.68 19.74
C GLN A 324 11.41 3.17 18.47
N GLY A 325 12.28 2.33 17.88
CA GLY A 325 13.04 2.67 16.69
C GLY A 325 13.79 3.98 16.87
N LYS A 326 13.49 4.96 16.01
CA LYS A 326 14.03 6.33 16.07
C LYS A 326 13.08 7.33 16.72
N SER A 327 12.18 6.90 17.59
CA SER A 327 11.18 7.77 18.19
C SER A 327 11.10 7.58 19.69
N ILE A 328 10.92 8.69 20.40
CA ILE A 328 10.54 8.73 21.81
C ILE A 328 9.15 9.35 21.89
N MET A 329 8.27 8.76 22.68
CA MET A 329 6.99 9.36 23.05
C MET A 329 6.91 9.48 24.56
N THR A 330 6.45 10.62 25.05
CA THR A 330 6.08 10.78 26.45
C THR A 330 4.57 10.91 26.59
N VAL A 331 4.05 10.40 27.70
CA VAL A 331 2.63 10.54 28.09
C VAL A 331 2.58 11.15 29.48
N ASP A 332 1.90 12.28 29.61
CA ASP A 332 1.73 12.97 30.88
C ASP A 332 0.50 12.51 31.68
N SER A 333 0.33 13.06 32.88
CA SER A 333 -0.81 12.81 33.77
C SER A 333 -2.18 13.16 33.19
N HIS A 334 -2.22 14.04 32.16
CA HIS A 334 -3.44 14.41 31.43
C HIS A 334 -3.65 13.55 30.17
N LYS A 335 -2.83 12.51 29.96
CA LYS A 335 -2.80 11.66 28.76
C LYS A 335 -2.42 12.42 27.49
N SER A 336 -1.83 13.60 27.61
CA SER A 336 -1.22 14.31 26.49
C SER A 336 0.00 13.55 26.02
N LYS A 337 0.22 13.55 24.69
CA LYS A 337 1.29 12.80 24.03
C LYS A 337 2.24 13.78 23.37
N GLN A 338 3.52 13.69 23.68
CA GLN A 338 4.59 14.42 22.98
C GLN A 338 5.47 13.43 22.23
N TYR A 339 5.95 13.83 21.06
CA TYR A 339 6.74 13.00 20.16
C TYR A 339 8.10 13.67 19.92
N TYR A 340 9.15 12.86 19.95
CA TYR A 340 10.51 13.27 19.67
C TYR A 340 11.16 12.29 18.70
N THR A 341 12.10 12.78 17.92
CA THR A 341 12.90 11.97 16.99
C THR A 341 14.28 11.73 17.57
N ILE A 342 14.70 10.47 17.63
CA ILE A 342 16.05 10.09 18.05
C ILE A 342 17.00 10.40 16.90
N ASP A 343 17.98 11.23 17.19
CA ASP A 343 19.08 11.57 16.31
C ASP A 343 20.15 10.47 16.37
N ASN A 344 20.63 10.16 17.58
CA ASN A 344 21.72 9.22 17.82
C ASN A 344 21.52 8.39 19.10
N ILE A 345 22.06 7.17 19.11
CA ILE A 345 22.11 6.27 20.28
C ILE A 345 23.54 5.79 20.46
N TRP A 346 24.04 5.88 21.70
CA TRP A 346 25.34 5.35 22.09
C TRP A 346 25.19 4.09 22.95
N ASN A 347 26.23 3.26 22.96
CA ASN A 347 26.22 1.93 23.58
C ASN A 347 26.02 1.97 25.11
N GLU A 348 26.20 3.11 25.76
CA GLU A 348 26.14 3.26 27.21
C GLU A 348 24.73 3.67 27.71
N GLY A 349 23.74 3.76 26.82
CA GLY A 349 22.37 4.17 27.18
C GLY A 349 22.09 5.65 26.99
N GLU A 350 23.04 6.40 26.45
CA GLU A 350 22.84 7.77 26.00
C GLU A 350 22.05 7.77 24.67
N ILE A 351 21.01 8.60 24.61
CA ILE A 351 20.13 8.78 23.47
C ILE A 351 19.94 10.29 23.27
N ASN A 352 20.35 10.79 22.11
CA ASN A 352 20.12 12.18 21.72
C ASN A 352 18.89 12.28 20.85
N PHE A 353 18.05 13.26 21.12
CA PHE A 353 16.77 13.43 20.46
C PHE A 353 16.44 14.89 20.21
N ILE A 354 15.61 15.13 19.21
CA ILE A 354 15.16 16.45 18.79
C ILE A 354 13.63 16.51 18.81
N LYS A 355 13.10 17.69 19.08
CA LYS A 355 11.66 17.96 19.02
C LYS A 355 11.23 18.37 17.62
N ASP A 356 12.01 19.24 16.99
CA ASP A 356 11.78 19.76 15.64
C ASP A 356 12.97 19.43 14.72
N GLY A 357 12.70 19.24 13.42
CA GLY A 357 13.71 18.80 12.46
C GLY A 357 14.86 19.77 12.19
N ASP A 358 14.67 21.06 12.52
CA ASP A 358 15.66 22.13 12.33
C ASP A 358 16.42 22.48 13.64
N GLN A 359 16.27 21.67 14.69
CA GLN A 359 16.94 21.89 15.99
C GLN A 359 18.45 21.58 15.88
N GLU A 360 19.31 22.58 16.15
CA GLU A 360 20.78 22.42 16.07
C GLU A 360 21.36 21.61 17.25
N ASP A 361 20.89 21.86 18.47
CA ASP A 361 21.37 21.19 19.68
C ASP A 361 20.38 20.13 20.16
N PRO A 362 20.71 18.83 20.11
CA PRO A 362 19.79 17.79 20.58
C PRO A 362 19.71 17.76 22.10
N PHE A 363 18.55 17.32 22.60
CA PHE A 363 18.35 16.96 23.99
C PHE A 363 18.94 15.59 24.27
N THR A 364 19.20 15.30 25.54
CA THR A 364 19.85 14.05 25.95
C THR A 364 19.02 13.29 26.96
N LEU A 365 18.87 12.00 26.71
CA LEU A 365 18.26 11.01 27.59
C LEU A 365 19.33 9.96 27.93
N PHE A 366 19.50 9.63 29.21
CA PHE A 366 20.38 8.54 29.63
C PHE A 366 19.56 7.45 30.32
N ILE A 367 19.62 6.24 29.80
CA ILE A 367 18.90 5.07 30.35
C ILE A 367 19.93 4.11 30.96
N SER A 368 19.74 3.76 32.23
CA SER A 368 20.57 2.78 32.93
C SER A 368 19.73 1.79 33.72
N GLU A 369 20.18 0.54 33.76
CA GLU A 369 19.56 -0.51 34.57
C GLU A 369 19.99 -0.37 36.04
N LYS A 370 19.04 -0.50 36.96
CA LYS A 370 19.25 -0.52 38.42
C LYS A 370 19.04 -1.93 38.99
N GLU A 371 19.39 -2.11 40.26
CA GLU A 371 19.06 -3.33 41.01
C GLU A 371 17.53 -3.58 40.99
N ASN A 372 17.12 -4.85 40.90
CA ASN A 372 15.72 -5.32 40.81
C ASN A 372 14.96 -5.06 39.49
N LEU A 373 15.64 -4.92 38.35
CA LEU A 373 15.03 -4.71 37.02
C LEU A 373 14.30 -3.36 36.87
N ASP A 374 14.53 -2.42 37.78
CA ASP A 374 14.12 -1.04 37.62
C ASP A 374 15.11 -0.32 36.68
N PHE A 375 14.65 0.74 36.01
CA PHE A 375 15.47 1.56 35.11
C PHE A 375 15.49 3.01 35.59
N LEU A 376 16.68 3.60 35.63
CA LEU A 376 16.86 5.04 35.84
C LEU A 376 16.97 5.72 34.49
N ILE A 377 16.10 6.71 34.28
CA ILE A 377 16.14 7.58 33.10
C ILE A 377 16.48 9.00 33.56
N SER A 378 17.62 9.53 33.15
CA SER A 378 17.96 10.95 33.30
C SER A 378 17.60 11.69 32.02
N TRP A 379 16.73 12.69 32.12
CA TRP A 379 16.20 13.47 31.03
C TRP A 379 16.70 14.91 31.14
N LYS A 380 17.50 15.34 30.16
CA LYS A 380 18.07 16.68 30.07
C LYS A 380 17.48 17.43 28.88
N MET A 381 16.69 18.46 29.16
CA MET A 381 15.98 19.24 28.15
C MET A 381 15.80 20.68 28.60
N ASP A 382 16.11 21.65 27.74
CA ASP A 382 15.93 23.09 27.98
C ASP A 382 16.49 23.60 29.32
N GLY A 383 17.65 23.07 29.75
CA GLY A 383 18.30 23.42 31.01
C GLY A 383 17.73 22.73 32.26
N ALA A 384 16.63 21.99 32.14
CA ALA A 384 16.11 21.13 33.19
C ALA A 384 16.76 19.74 33.16
N ASN A 385 17.02 19.17 34.34
CA ASN A 385 17.48 17.79 34.48
C ASN A 385 16.58 17.04 35.46
N VAL A 386 15.85 16.05 34.96
CA VAL A 386 14.87 15.26 35.72
C VAL A 386 15.26 13.79 35.64
N GLU A 387 15.22 13.11 36.78
CA GLU A 387 15.41 11.67 36.87
C GLU A 387 14.08 10.95 37.12
N TYR A 388 13.89 9.84 36.42
CA TYR A 388 12.75 8.94 36.58
C TYR A 388 13.22 7.55 36.97
N ILE A 389 12.65 7.01 38.05
CA ILE A 389 12.74 5.58 38.33
C ILE A 389 11.55 4.92 37.66
N THR A 390 11.81 3.94 36.81
CA THR A 390 10.82 3.37 35.89
C THR A 390 10.85 1.85 35.90
N LYS A 391 9.74 1.23 35.50
CA LYS A 391 9.68 -0.19 35.15
C LYS A 391 9.53 -0.35 33.65
N ARG A 392 10.40 -1.16 33.04
CA ARG A 392 10.36 -1.42 31.61
C ARG A 392 9.42 -2.57 31.29
N LYS A 393 8.54 -2.33 30.32
CA LYS A 393 7.64 -3.31 29.74
C LYS A 393 7.96 -3.50 28.25
N LEU A 394 8.07 -4.75 27.84
CA LEU A 394 8.35 -5.19 26.47
C LEU A 394 7.06 -5.66 25.78
N LYS A 395 7.10 -5.79 24.44
CA LYS A 395 5.93 -6.26 23.66
C LYS A 395 5.44 -7.64 24.11
N GLN A 396 6.37 -8.49 24.52
CA GLN A 396 6.12 -9.85 25.02
C GLN A 396 5.41 -9.88 26.39
N ASP A 397 5.30 -8.75 27.09
CA ASP A 397 4.50 -8.68 28.32
C ASP A 397 3.00 -8.48 28.05
N TYR A 398 2.62 -8.23 26.79
CA TYR A 398 1.23 -8.07 26.40
C TYR A 398 0.62 -9.40 26.00
N LEU A 399 -0.58 -9.65 26.55
CA LEU A 399 -1.37 -10.84 26.24
C LEU A 399 -1.58 -11.05 24.74
N LEU A 400 -1.78 -9.96 23.99
CA LEU A 400 -1.95 -10.00 22.54
C LEU A 400 -0.75 -10.66 21.86
N VAL A 401 0.47 -10.37 22.31
CA VAL A 401 1.70 -10.83 21.66
C VAL A 401 2.16 -12.18 22.21
N ASN A 402 1.97 -12.45 23.50
CA ASN A 402 2.56 -13.61 24.16
C ASN A 402 1.73 -14.89 24.10
N ARG A 403 0.45 -14.82 23.74
CA ARG A 403 -0.42 -16.00 23.70
C ARG A 403 0.04 -17.04 22.67
N GLY A 404 0.43 -16.62 21.47
CA GLY A 404 0.82 -17.54 20.40
C GLY A 404 -0.32 -18.46 19.90
N PHE A 405 0.03 -19.38 18.99
CA PHE A 405 -0.91 -20.28 18.33
C PHE A 405 -1.18 -21.56 19.15
N HIS A 406 -2.44 -21.99 19.21
CA HIS A 406 -2.88 -23.18 19.92
C HIS A 406 -3.83 -24.02 19.05
N TRP A 407 -3.49 -25.30 18.82
CA TRP A 407 -4.35 -26.24 18.11
C TRP A 407 -5.60 -26.64 18.91
N ILE A 408 -5.43 -26.81 20.22
CA ILE A 408 -6.49 -27.22 21.15
C ILE A 408 -6.78 -26.03 22.07
N ASN A 409 -8.05 -25.64 22.16
CA ASN A 409 -8.54 -24.66 23.13
C ASN A 409 -9.75 -25.26 23.83
N GLU A 410 -9.60 -25.70 25.08
CA GLU A 410 -10.69 -26.29 25.87
C GLU A 410 -11.85 -25.30 26.07
N ILE A 411 -11.53 -24.00 26.18
CA ILE A 411 -12.50 -22.91 26.27
C ILE A 411 -12.03 -21.77 25.35
N PRO A 412 -12.93 -21.10 24.59
CA PRO A 412 -12.58 -19.92 23.81
C PRO A 412 -11.99 -18.82 24.70
N PHE A 413 -10.73 -18.46 24.47
CA PHE A 413 -10.08 -17.38 25.20
C PHE A 413 -10.32 -16.06 24.47
N ASN A 414 -11.41 -15.41 24.87
CA ASN A 414 -11.87 -14.09 24.41
C ASN A 414 -12.10 -13.24 25.67
N ARG A 415 -11.22 -12.27 25.93
CA ARG A 415 -11.24 -11.41 27.12
C ARG A 415 -11.53 -9.98 26.75
#